data_AF-A0A7C3RKC8-F1
#
_entry.id   AF-A0A7C3RKC8-F1
#
_cell.length_a   1.000
_cell.length_b   1.000
_cell.length_c   1.000
_cell.angle_alpha   90.00
_cell.angle_beta   90.00
_cell.angle_gamma   90.00
#
_symmetry.space_group_name_H-M   'P 1'
#
loop_
_entity.id
_entity.type
_entity.pdbx_description
1 polymer ?
#
loop_
_entity_poly.entity_id
_entity_poly.type
_entity_poly.pdbx_seq_one_letter_code
_entity_poly.pdbx_strand_id
1 'polypeptide(L)' 'MEIDVSFVIPVKDEESTLKELYRGIVENTTPLNLSFEIIFIDDG' A
#
# COMPACT_ATOMS: atom_id res chain seq x y z
N MET A 1 -17.13 -6.93 3.63
CA MET A 1 -15.84 -7.31 4.24
C MET A 1 -15.41 -6.12 5.06
N GLU A 2 -15.06 -6.34 6.32
CA GLU A 2 -14.48 -5.29 7.17
C GLU A 2 -12.98 -5.25 6.85
N ILE A 3 -12.41 -4.06 6.67
CA ILE A 3 -10.98 -3.85 6.41
C ILE A 3 -10.39 -3.27 7.69
N ASP A 4 -9.36 -3.92 8.24
CA ASP A 4 -8.70 -3.48 9.47
C ASP A 4 -7.78 -2.28 9.23
N VAL A 5 -7.13 -2.23 8.05
CA VAL A 5 -6.16 -1.18 7.69
C VAL A 5 -6.31 -0.76 6.23
N SER A 6 -6.48 0.54 5.99
CA SER A 6 -6.47 1.12 4.64
C SER A 6 -5.25 2.02 4.45
N PHE A 7 -4.35 1.63 3.54
CA PHE A 7 -3.23 2.45 3.12
C PHE A 7 -3.68 3.35 1.96
N VAL A 8 -3.69 4.66 2.17
CA VAL A 8 -3.98 5.65 1.12
C VAL A 8 -2.72 6.46 0.87
N ILE A 9 -2.14 6.30 -0.32
CA ILE A 9 -0.80 6.82 -0.64
C ILE A 9 -0.90 7.68 -1.90
N PRO A 10 -0.79 9.02 -1.79
CA PRO A 10 -0.62 9.86 -2.96
C PRO A 10 0.77 9.61 -3.56
N VAL A 11 0.82 9.46 -4.88
CA VAL A 11 2.04 9.19 -5.66
C VAL A 11 2.14 10.21 -6.78
N LYS A 12 3.35 10.70 -7.02
CA LYS A 12 3.66 11.61 -8.13
C LYS A 12 5.07 11.38 -8.62
N ASP A 13 5.23 11.00 -9.88
CA ASP A 13 6.53 10.69 -10.50
C ASP A 13 7.34 9.58 -9.76
N GLU A 14 6.67 8.72 -8.97
CA GLU A 14 7.30 7.70 -8.09
C GLU A 14 7.38 6.28 -8.71
N GLU A 15 7.40 6.15 -10.05
CA GLU A 15 7.34 4.86 -10.74
C GLU A 15 8.42 3.85 -10.31
N SER A 16 9.62 4.36 -9.96
CA SER A 16 10.76 3.53 -9.59
C SER A 16 10.71 2.98 -8.16
N THR A 17 10.02 3.68 -7.24
CA THR A 17 9.93 3.33 -5.81
C THR A 17 8.62 2.64 -5.45
N LEU A 18 7.58 2.79 -6.27
CA LEU A 18 6.25 2.22 -6.04
C LEU A 18 6.27 0.71 -5.80
N LYS A 19 7.08 -0.02 -6.56
CA LYS A 19 7.19 -1.48 -6.43
C LYS A 19 7.85 -1.89 -5.11
N GLU A 20 8.85 -1.14 -4.66
CA GLU A 20 9.52 -1.40 -3.39
C GLU A 20 8.60 -1.09 -2.21
N LEU A 21 7.85 0.01 -2.29
CA LEU A 21 6.84 0.39 -1.30
C LEU A 21 5.74 -0.66 -1.19
N TYR A 22 5.15 -1.08 -2.32
CA TYR A 22 4.15 -2.14 -2.35
C TYR A 22 4.68 -3.42 -1.70
N ARG A 23 5.89 -3.86 -2.09
CA ARG A 23 6.50 -5.07 -1.52
C ARG A 23 6.70 -4.94 -0.01
N GLY A 24 7.21 -3.81 0.45
CA GLY A 24 7.41 -3.52 1.87
C GLY A 24 6.10 -3.58 2.67
N ILE A 25 5.02 -2.99 2.15
CA ILE A 25 3.71 -3.05 2.81
C ILE A 25 3.21 -4.49 2.90
N VAL A 26 3.24 -5.24 1.81
CA VAL A 26 2.77 -6.64 1.79
C VAL A 26 3.58 -7.52 2.74
N GLU A 27 4.91 -7.49 2.64
CA GLU A 27 5.80 -8.34 3.45
C GLU A 27 5.63 -8.09 4.96
N ASN A 28 5.35 -6.86 5.37
CA ASN A 28 5.19 -6.50 6.78
C ASN A 28 3.75 -6.62 7.28
N THR A 29 2.74 -6.52 6.41
CA THR A 29 1.32 -6.54 6.83
C THR A 29 0.72 -7.94 6.76
N THR A 30 1.13 -8.78 5.80
CA THR A 30 0.66 -10.18 5.70
C THR A 30 0.85 -11.00 6.98
N PRO A 31 1.99 -10.93 7.69
CA PRO A 31 2.19 -11.69 8.93
C PRO A 31 1.27 -11.26 10.08
N LEU A 32 0.67 -10.06 10.01
CA LEU A 32 -0.21 -9.55 11.07
C LEU A 32 -1.60 -10.19 11.03
N ASN A 33 -1.92 -10.96 9.98
CA ASN A 33 -3.23 -11.58 9.77
C ASN A 33 -4.40 -10.58 9.85
N LEU A 34 -4.14 -9.34 9.46
CA LEU A 34 -5.13 -8.27 9.30
C LEU A 34 -5.60 -8.23 7.85
N SER A 35 -6.86 -7.87 7.67
CA SER A 35 -7.38 -7.48 6.36
C SER A 35 -6.93 -6.06 6.02
N PHE A 36 -6.33 -5.87 4.84
CA PHE A 36 -5.85 -4.56 4.43
C PHE A 36 -6.08 -4.29 2.95
N GLU A 37 -6.11 -3.01 2.60
CA GLU A 37 -6.13 -2.52 1.22
C GLU A 37 -5.05 -1.47 1.01
N ILE A 38 -4.57 -1.35 -0.23
CA ILE A 38 -3.60 -0.34 -0.64
C ILE A 38 -4.17 0.43 -1.82
N ILE A 39 -4.34 1.73 -1.66
CA ILE A 39 -4.90 2.64 -2.65
C ILE A 39 -3.82 3.67 -2.99
N PHE A 40 -3.26 3.53 -4.19
CA PHE A 40 -2.38 4.54 -4.76
C PHE A 40 -3.22 5.58 -5.50
N ILE A 41 -3.05 6.85 -5.15
CA ILE A 41 -3.74 7.98 -5.79
C ILE A 41 -2.69 8.76 -6.57
N ASP A 42 -2.88 8.86 -7.88
CA ASP A 42 -2.04 9.74 -8.70
C ASP A 42 -2.36 11.21 -8.37
N ASP A 43 -1.35 11.94 -7.88
CA ASP A 43 -1.41 13.37 -7.54
C ASP A 43 -0.67 14.23 -8.59
N GLY A 44 -0.50 13.68 -9.81
CA GLY A 44 0.18 14.26 -10.97
C GLY A 44 -0.67 14.33 -12.23
#